data_AF-A0A517P9Y6-F1
#
_entry.id   AF-A0A517P9Y6-F1
#
_cell.length_a   1.000
_cell.length_b   1.000
_cell.length_c   1.000
_cell.angle_alpha   90.00
_cell.angle_beta   90.00
_cell.angle_gamma   90.00
#
_symmetry.space_group_name_H-M   'P 1'
#
loop_
_entity.id
_entity.type
_entity.pdbx_description
1 polymer ?
#
loop_
_entity_poly.entity_id
_entity_poly.type
_entity_poly.pdbx_seq_one_letter_code
_entity_poly.pdbx_strand_id
1 'polypeptide(L)'
;MTGYLIVSAVLLTCGVVCMATKRNAVGVLMGVELALNAASVNFVAAAEFGPPAAPVQSVAGDALGIGLDGQIAALFVIVLAAAEAAVALAIVLAFFNQHGTADVDAASELRG
;
A
#
# COMPACT_ATOMS: atom_id res chain seq x y z
N MET A 1 -18.50 1.90 11.18
CA MET A 1 -18.33 1.02 10.01
C MET A 1 -18.36 1.78 8.67
N THR A 2 -19.49 2.35 8.24
CA THR A 2 -19.64 2.94 6.89
C THR A 2 -18.63 4.05 6.57
N GLY A 3 -18.32 4.94 7.54
CA GLY A 3 -17.34 6.01 7.34
C GLY A 3 -15.93 5.51 6.99
N TYR A 4 -15.44 4.48 7.70
CA TYR A 4 -14.13 3.89 7.44
C TYR A 4 -14.06 3.22 6.05
N LEU A 5 -15.12 2.53 5.65
CA LEU A 5 -15.22 1.88 4.33
C LEU A 5 -15.28 2.90 3.19
N ILE A 6 -15.97 4.03 3.40
CA ILE A 6 -16.01 5.11 2.40
C ILE A 6 -14.61 5.72 2.25
N VAL A 7 -13.93 6.02 3.37
CA VAL A 7 -12.58 6.59 3.32
C VAL A 7 -11.59 5.63 2.66
N SER A 8 -11.58 4.35 3.03
CA SER A 8 -10.70 3.37 2.39
C SER A 8 -11.04 3.16 0.92
N ALA A 9 -12.31 3.15 0.52
CA ALA A 9 -12.70 3.06 -0.89
C ALA A 9 -12.22 4.29 -1.69
N VAL A 10 -12.36 5.50 -1.14
CA VAL A 10 -11.85 6.74 -1.77
C VAL A 10 -10.33 6.71 -1.91
N LEU A 11 -9.60 6.31 -0.87
CA LEU A 11 -8.15 6.19 -0.91
C LEU A 11 -7.68 5.12 -1.92
N LEU A 12 -8.33 3.96 -1.94
CA LEU A 12 -8.01 2.87 -2.85
C LEU A 12 -8.24 3.28 -4.31
N THR A 13 -9.41 3.85 -4.60
CA THR A 13 -9.74 4.33 -5.95
C THR A 13 -8.81 5.44 -6.41
N CYS A 14 -8.51 6.42 -5.54
CA CYS A 14 -7.53 7.46 -5.84
C CYS A 14 -6.13 6.87 -6.09
N GLY A 15 -5.71 5.89 -5.28
CA GLY A 15 -4.42 5.21 -5.44
C GLY A 15 -4.30 4.49 -6.77
N VAL A 16 -5.31 3.70 -7.12
CA VAL A 16 -5.40 2.99 -8.41
C VAL A 16 -5.43 3.97 -9.59
N VAL A 17 -6.22 5.05 -9.49
CA VAL A 17 -6.27 6.09 -10.55
C VAL A 17 -4.92 6.78 -10.68
N CYS A 18 -4.24 7.12 -9.58
CA CYS A 18 -2.91 7.72 -9.60
C CYS A 18 -1.91 6.76 -10.28
N MET A 19 -1.91 5.49 -9.89
CA MET A 19 -1.06 4.45 -10.48
C MET A 19 -1.29 4.30 -11.99
N ALA A 20 -2.54 4.34 -12.44
CA ALA A 20 -2.89 4.16 -13.86
C ALA A 20 -2.68 5.41 -14.74
N THR A 21 -2.65 6.61 -14.16
CA THR A 21 -2.62 7.88 -14.91
C THR A 21 -1.26 8.56 -14.91
N LYS A 22 -0.39 8.24 -13.95
CA LYS A 22 0.94 8.85 -13.85
C LYS A 22 1.92 8.13 -14.78
N ARG A 23 2.59 8.92 -15.62
CA ARG A 23 3.67 8.46 -16.50
C ARG A 23 5.05 8.51 -15.86
N ASN A 24 5.20 9.11 -14.69
CA ASN A 24 6.46 9.11 -13.96
C ASN A 24 6.44 8.03 -12.88
N ALA A 25 7.55 7.31 -12.74
CA ALA A 25 7.66 6.19 -11.81
C ALA A 25 7.37 6.59 -10.35
N VAL A 26 7.81 7.78 -9.93
CA VAL A 26 7.53 8.32 -8.58
C VAL A 26 6.03 8.51 -8.34
N GLY A 27 5.29 8.97 -9.34
CA GLY A 27 3.85 9.17 -9.27
C GLY A 27 3.08 7.86 -9.22
N VAL A 28 3.58 6.82 -9.90
CA VAL A 28 3.06 5.46 -9.78
C VAL A 28 3.28 4.94 -8.35
N LEU A 29 4.48 5.12 -7.78
CA LEU A 29 4.79 4.74 -6.40
C LEU A 29 3.90 5.45 -5.38
N MET A 30 3.65 6.76 -5.53
CA MET A 30 2.69 7.45 -4.66
C MET A 30 1.26 6.86 -4.73
N GLY A 31 0.84 6.36 -5.89
CA GLY A 31 -0.42 5.65 -6.03
C GLY A 31 -0.45 4.33 -5.25
N VAL A 32 0.66 3.59 -5.28
CA VAL A 32 0.85 2.34 -4.51
C VAL A 32 0.80 2.62 -3.00
N GLU A 33 1.53 3.62 -2.51
CA GLU A 33 1.52 4.03 -1.10
C GLU A 33 0.09 4.37 -0.62
N LEU A 34 -0.68 5.07 -1.44
CA LEU A 34 -2.06 5.45 -1.12
C LEU A 34 -2.99 4.23 -1.07
N ALA A 35 -2.79 3.26 -1.97
CA ALA A 35 -3.54 2.00 -1.98
C ALA A 35 -3.19 1.11 -0.77
N LEU A 36 -1.91 1.04 -0.37
CA LEU A 36 -1.47 0.33 0.83
C LEU A 36 -2.03 0.98 2.10
N ASN A 37 -2.12 2.31 2.17
CA ASN A 37 -2.78 3.00 3.28
C ASN A 37 -4.28 2.70 3.35
N ALA A 38 -4.97 2.63 2.20
CA ALA A 38 -6.36 2.21 2.13
C ALA A 38 -6.58 0.78 2.68
N ALA A 39 -5.67 -0.14 2.36
CA ALA A 39 -5.69 -1.50 2.87
C ALA A 39 -5.50 -1.54 4.40
N SER A 40 -4.56 -0.76 4.94
CA SER A 40 -4.35 -0.62 6.40
C SER A 40 -5.60 -0.14 7.13
N VAL A 41 -6.29 0.88 6.60
CA VAL A 41 -7.57 1.36 7.16
C VAL A 41 -8.62 0.25 7.14
N ASN A 42 -8.67 -0.55 6.07
CA ASN A 42 -9.63 -1.63 5.95
C ASN A 42 -9.34 -2.79 6.92
N PHE A 43 -8.06 -3.13 7.17
CA PHE A 43 -7.67 -4.13 8.15
C PHE A 43 -8.03 -3.72 9.58
N VAL A 44 -7.77 -2.46 9.95
CA VAL A 44 -8.15 -1.93 11.27
C VAL A 44 -9.68 -1.90 11.42
N ALA A 45 -10.40 -1.46 10.38
CA ALA A 45 -11.87 -1.43 10.41
C ALA A 45 -12.48 -2.84 10.48
N ALA A 46 -11.88 -3.83 9.81
CA ALA A 46 -12.34 -5.22 9.87
C ALA A 46 -12.07 -5.86 11.23
N ALA A 47 -10.93 -5.55 11.87
CA ALA A 47 -10.63 -6.05 13.22
C ALA A 47 -11.56 -5.47 14.29
N GLU A 48 -11.96 -4.20 14.15
CA GLU A 48 -12.83 -3.52 15.12
C GLU A 48 -14.33 -3.82 14.92
N PHE A 49 -14.81 -3.84 13.66
CA PHE A 49 -16.24 -3.92 13.33
C PHE A 49 -16.66 -5.22 12.64
N GLY A 50 -15.72 -6.13 12.39
CA GLY A 50 -16.00 -7.41 11.77
C GLY A 50 -16.95 -8.25 12.63
N PRO A 51 -17.73 -9.15 12.02
CA PRO A 51 -18.40 -10.19 12.80
C PRO A 51 -17.36 -10.95 13.65
N PRO A 52 -17.74 -11.52 14.81
CA PRO A 52 -16.87 -12.44 15.55
C PRO A 52 -16.63 -13.68 14.68
N ALA A 53 -15.70 -13.58 13.73
CA ALA A 53 -15.58 -14.49 12.61
C ALA A 53 -14.24 -15.21 12.67
N ALA A 54 -14.37 -16.50 12.95
CA ALA A 54 -13.35 -17.55 12.87
C ALA A 54 -12.11 -17.33 13.75
N PRO A 55 -11.54 -18.41 14.31
CA PRO A 55 -10.28 -18.32 15.04
C PRO A 55 -9.15 -18.01 14.06
N VAL A 56 -8.99 -16.74 13.71
CA VAL A 56 -7.69 -16.23 13.28
C VAL A 56 -6.81 -16.40 14.50
N GLN A 57 -5.78 -17.24 14.39
CA GLN A 57 -4.78 -17.36 15.44
C GLN A 57 -4.20 -15.96 15.65
N SER A 58 -4.65 -15.30 16.70
CA SER A 58 -4.26 -13.95 17.06
C SER A 58 -2.75 -13.87 17.09
N VAL A 59 -2.18 -12.97 16.29
CA VAL A 59 -0.73 -12.90 16.08
C VAL A 59 -0.03 -12.39 17.35
N ALA A 60 -0.74 -11.58 18.14
CA ALA A 60 -0.25 -11.02 19.40
C ALA A 60 -0.39 -11.93 20.62
N GLY A 61 -1.16 -13.02 20.53
CA GLY A 61 -1.61 -13.77 21.72
C GLY A 61 -2.56 -12.91 22.57
N ASP A 62 -3.74 -13.44 22.86
CA ASP A 62 -4.81 -12.73 23.59
C ASP A 62 -4.52 -12.57 25.10
N ALA A 63 -3.34 -12.06 25.47
CA ALA A 63 -2.92 -11.90 26.86
C ALA A 63 -3.62 -10.73 27.58
N LEU A 64 -4.24 -9.82 26.82
CA LEU A 64 -4.80 -8.55 27.32
C LEU A 64 -6.25 -8.30 26.88
N GLY A 65 -6.90 -9.18 26.10
CA GLY A 65 -8.28 -8.99 25.63
C GLY A 65 -8.46 -7.84 24.62
N ILE A 66 -7.36 -7.28 24.11
CA ILE A 66 -7.34 -6.21 23.11
C ILE A 66 -7.05 -6.85 21.75
N GLY A 67 -8.06 -6.88 20.87
CA GLY A 67 -7.92 -7.35 19.49
C GLY A 67 -7.02 -6.41 18.69
N LEU A 68 -5.72 -6.74 18.62
CA LEU A 68 -4.69 -5.91 17.97
C LEU A 68 -4.32 -6.39 16.56
N ASP A 69 -4.99 -7.41 16.03
CA ASP A 69 -4.59 -8.05 14.77
C ASP A 69 -4.64 -7.08 13.57
N GLY A 70 -5.66 -6.19 13.52
CA GLY A 70 -5.77 -5.18 12.48
C GLY A 70 -4.68 -4.10 12.56
N GLN A 71 -4.30 -3.71 13.78
CA GLN A 71 -3.25 -2.73 14.05
C GLN A 71 -1.87 -3.30 13.74
N ILE A 72 -1.63 -4.58 14.06
CA ILE A 72 -0.40 -5.30 13.69
C ILE A 72 -0.28 -5.41 12.18
N ALA A 73 -1.36 -5.77 11.48
CA ALA A 73 -1.39 -5.80 10.03
C ALA A 73 -1.06 -4.42 9.42
N ALA A 74 -1.63 -3.33 9.97
CA ALA A 74 -1.33 -1.97 9.53
C ALA A 74 0.15 -1.59 9.73
N LEU A 75 0.75 -1.93 10.88
CA LEU A 75 2.18 -1.71 11.11
C LEU A 75 3.05 -2.50 10.13
N PHE A 76 2.69 -3.75 9.86
CA PHE A 76 3.38 -4.56 8.86
C PHE A 76 3.32 -3.93 7.47
N VAL A 77 2.14 -3.44 7.07
CA VAL A 77 1.96 -2.74 5.78
C VAL A 77 2.82 -1.46 5.72
N ILE A 78 2.92 -0.68 6.80
CA ILE A 78 3.77 0.52 6.85
C ILE A 78 5.25 0.16 6.65
N VAL A 79 5.74 -0.90 7.32
CA VAL A 79 7.13 -1.36 7.18
C VAL A 79 7.38 -1.91 5.77
N LEU A 80 6.45 -2.69 5.23
CA LEU A 80 6.51 -3.21 3.86
C LEU A 80 6.56 -2.08 2.84
N ALA A 81 5.69 -1.07 2.98
CA ALA A 81 5.64 0.10 2.12
C ALA A 81 6.96 0.89 2.16
N ALA A 82 7.51 1.13 3.35
CA ALA A 82 8.81 1.78 3.50
C ALA A 82 9.95 1.00 2.81
N ALA A 83 9.95 -0.32 2.94
CA ALA A 83 10.93 -1.19 2.27
C ALA A 83 10.77 -1.18 0.75
N GLU A 84 9.54 -1.28 0.24
CA GLU A 84 9.22 -1.22 -1.18
C GLU A 84 9.62 0.13 -1.79
N ALA A 85 9.21 1.25 -1.17
CA ALA A 85 9.53 2.59 -1.63
C ALA A 85 11.05 2.83 -1.71
N ALA A 86 11.82 2.32 -0.75
CA ALA A 86 13.29 2.41 -0.78
C ALA A 86 13.89 1.64 -1.97
N VAL A 87 13.45 0.41 -2.20
CA VAL A 87 13.91 -0.41 -3.33
C VAL A 87 13.49 0.21 -4.67
N ALA A 88 12.24 0.63 -4.78
CA ALA A 88 11.70 1.22 -6.00
C ALA A 88 12.39 2.55 -6.33
N LEU A 89 12.63 3.41 -5.35
CA LEU A 89 13.37 4.65 -5.55
C LEU A 89 14.81 4.38 -5.99
N ALA A 90 15.47 3.37 -5.41
CA ALA A 90 16.82 2.98 -5.85
C ALA A 90 16.85 2.56 -7.33
N ILE A 91 15.85 1.78 -7.78
CA ILE A 91 15.71 1.38 -9.19
C ILE A 91 15.46 2.60 -10.07
N VAL A 92 14.54 3.49 -9.68
CA VAL A 92 14.20 4.70 -10.43
C VAL A 92 15.41 5.62 -10.58
N LEU A 93 16.20 5.80 -9.52
CA LEU A 93 17.42 6.61 -9.56
C LEU A 93 18.50 5.97 -10.45
N ALA A 94 18.68 4.65 -10.37
CA ALA A 94 19.61 3.94 -11.25
C ALA A 94 19.20 4.07 -12.73
N PHE A 95 17.91 3.97 -13.03
CA PHE A 95 17.37 4.18 -14.37
C PHE A 95 17.55 5.62 -14.84
N PHE A 96 17.23 6.61 -14.00
CA PHE A 96 17.38 8.03 -14.30
C PHE A 96 18.84 8.41 -14.59
N ASN A 97 19.79 7.85 -13.84
CA ASN A 97 21.21 8.08 -14.07
C ASN A 97 21.71 7.54 -15.43
N GLN A 98 21.03 6.57 -16.03
CA GLN A 98 21.40 5.97 -17.31
C GLN A 98 20.63 6.59 -18.49
N HIS A 99 19.36 6.96 -18.31
CA HIS A 99 18.46 7.39 -19.39
C HIS A 99 18.02 8.85 -19.30
N GLY A 100 18.35 9.56 -18.21
CA GLY A 100 18.01 10.98 -18.01
C GLY A 100 16.52 11.26 -17.82
N THR A 101 15.68 10.22 -17.72
CA THR A 101 14.23 10.33 -17.56
C THR A 101 13.72 9.30 -16.53
N ALA A 102 12.63 9.66 -15.84
CA ALA A 102 11.89 8.77 -14.93
C ALA A 102 10.51 8.41 -15.51
N ASP A 103 10.34 8.60 -16.82
CA ASP A 103 9.16 8.18 -17.57
C ASP A 103 9.14 6.64 -17.69
N VAL A 104 8.04 6.03 -17.24
CA VAL A 104 7.90 4.57 -17.26
C VAL A 104 7.71 4.03 -18.70
N ASP A 105 7.23 4.87 -19.62
CA ASP A 105 7.04 4.48 -21.03
C ASP A 105 8.37 4.42 -21.79
N ALA A 106 9.38 5.19 -21.35
CA ALA A 106 10.72 5.20 -21.92
C ALA A 106 11.49 3.88 -21.68
N ALA A 107 11.08 3.08 -20.69
CA ALA A 107 11.62 1.74 -20.47
C ALA A 107 11.23 0.73 -21.58
N SER A 108 10.32 1.11 -22.49
CA SER A 108 9.85 0.25 -23.58
C SER A 108 10.77 0.19 -24.82
N GLU A 109 11.93 0.85 -24.80
CA GLU A 109 12.90 0.86 -25.92
C GLU A 109 13.74 -0.42 -26.07
N LEU A 110 13.59 -1.42 -25.19
CA LEU A 110 14.14 -2.77 -25.40
C LEU A 110 13.18 -3.64 -26.23
N ARG A 111 12.89 -3.19 -27.46
CA ARG A 111 12.35 -4.05 -28.51
C ARG A 111 13.52 -4.52 -29.36
N GLY A 112 13.75 -5.83 -29.38
CA GLY A 112 14.58 -6.46 -30.43
C GLY A 112 13.98 -6.23 -31.82
#